data_AF-A0A661WAQ7-F1
#
_entry.id   AF-A0A661WAQ7-F1
#
_cell.length_a   1.000
_cell.length_b   1.000
_cell.length_c   1.000
_cell.angle_alpha   90.00
_cell.angle_beta   90.00
_cell.angle_gamma   90.00
#
_symmetry.space_group_name_H-M   'P 1'
#
loop_
_entity.id
_entity.type
_entity.pdbx_description
1 polymer ?
#
loop_
_entity_poly.entity_id
_entity_poly.type
_entity_poly.pdbx_seq_one_letter_code
_entity_poly.pdbx_strand_id
1 'polypeptide(L)'
;TVYGDGQQTRSFCYVDDLIEGIVRLLYSDEHLPVNIGNPDEITILQFAEAINRLTHNPNGVTFVPAGRSARDPQRRRPDITRAKQILDWEAKIALEEGITRTMPYFQEKLGL
;
A
#
# COMPACT_ATOMS: atom_id res chain seq x y z
N THR A 1 10.41 1.66 -12.57
CA THR A 1 11.07 0.33 -12.65
C THR A 1 10.25 -0.71 -11.93
N VAL A 2 10.12 -1.91 -12.48
CA VAL A 2 9.45 -3.08 -11.88
C VAL A 2 10.41 -4.27 -11.90
N TYR A 3 10.55 -4.98 -10.78
CA TYR A 3 11.40 -6.17 -10.67
C TYR A 3 10.57 -7.44 -10.87
N GLY A 4 11.03 -8.32 -11.76
CA GLY A 4 10.25 -9.46 -12.26
C GLY A 4 9.25 -9.04 -13.34
N ASP A 5 8.13 -9.74 -13.40
CA ASP A 5 7.00 -9.48 -14.33
C ASP A 5 5.95 -8.52 -13.74
N GLY A 6 6.07 -8.16 -12.45
CA GLY A 6 5.14 -7.28 -11.75
C GLY A 6 3.84 -7.95 -11.32
N GLN A 7 3.67 -9.26 -11.52
CA GLN A 7 2.44 -9.99 -11.17
C GLN A 7 2.33 -10.30 -9.67
N GLN A 8 3.39 -10.10 -8.90
CA GLN A 8 3.31 -10.18 -7.44
C GLN A 8 2.39 -9.08 -6.90
N THR A 9 1.59 -9.42 -5.90
CA THR A 9 0.55 -8.55 -5.38
C THR A 9 0.90 -7.97 -4.02
N ARG A 10 0.50 -6.74 -3.78
CA ARG A 10 0.65 -6.06 -2.50
C ARG A 10 -0.66 -5.39 -2.13
N SER A 11 -0.78 -5.09 -0.84
CA SER A 11 -1.77 -4.17 -0.30
C SER A 11 -1.08 -2.97 0.31
N PHE A 12 -1.60 -1.78 0.01
CA PHE A 12 -1.06 -0.51 0.50
C PHE A 12 -2.10 0.16 1.39
N CYS A 13 -1.69 0.53 2.59
CA CYS A 13 -2.52 1.28 3.54
C CYS A 13 -1.98 2.69 3.64
N TYR A 14 -2.85 3.70 3.48
CA TYR A 14 -2.44 5.09 3.69
C TYR A 14 -2.19 5.33 5.19
N VAL A 15 -1.31 6.29 5.50
CA VAL A 15 -0.82 6.51 6.86
C VAL A 15 -1.92 6.96 7.81
N ASP A 16 -2.86 7.80 7.38
CA ASP A 16 -3.96 8.27 8.24
C ASP A 16 -4.83 7.09 8.71
N ASP A 17 -5.19 6.18 7.80
CA ASP A 17 -5.95 4.97 8.15
C ASP A 17 -5.17 4.08 9.12
N LEU A 18 -3.88 3.87 8.84
CA LEU A 18 -3.00 3.05 9.68
C LEU A 18 -2.91 3.62 11.11
N ILE A 19 -2.70 4.92 11.25
CA ILE A 19 -2.60 5.59 12.56
C ILE A 19 -3.93 5.52 13.30
N GLU A 20 -5.06 5.78 12.64
CA GLU A 20 -6.38 5.63 13.24
C GLU A 20 -6.60 4.21 13.79
N GLY A 21 -6.22 3.18 13.03
CA GLY A 21 -6.34 1.79 13.46
C GLY A 21 -5.43 1.43 14.63
N ILE A 22 -4.19 1.93 14.62
CA ILE A 22 -3.24 1.77 15.74
C ILE A 22 -3.77 2.44 17.01
N VAL A 23 -4.31 3.66 16.90
CA VAL A 23 -4.86 4.41 18.05
C VAL A 23 -6.07 3.67 18.63
N ARG A 24 -6.98 3.16 17.79
CA ARG A 24 -8.11 2.34 18.27
C ARG A 24 -7.65 1.08 19.00
N LEU A 25 -6.66 0.38 18.44
CA LEU A 25 -6.10 -0.82 19.07
C LEU A 25 -5.47 -0.49 20.43
N LEU A 26 -4.71 0.62 20.50
CA LEU A 26 -4.07 1.09 21.73
C LEU A 26 -5.07 1.33 22.88
N TYR A 27 -6.28 1.80 22.57
CA TYR A 27 -7.33 2.08 23.56
C TYR A 27 -8.36 0.94 23.70
N SER A 28 -8.14 -0.21 23.06
CA SER A 28 -9.00 -1.38 23.19
C SER A 28 -8.54 -2.31 24.32
N ASP A 29 -9.40 -3.25 24.72
CA ASP A 29 -9.05 -4.34 25.64
C ASP A 29 -8.39 -5.55 24.92
N GLU A 30 -8.13 -5.45 23.61
CA GLU A 30 -7.53 -6.53 22.83
C GLU A 30 -6.03 -6.66 23.12
N HIS A 31 -5.59 -7.88 23.42
CA HIS A 31 -4.20 -8.20 23.76
C HIS A 31 -3.52 -9.13 22.75
N LEU A 32 -4.30 -9.72 21.82
CA LEU A 32 -3.77 -10.54 20.74
C LEU A 32 -3.38 -9.68 19.55
N PRO A 33 -2.49 -10.17 18.66
CA PRO A 33 -2.14 -9.45 17.45
C PRO A 33 -3.37 -9.15 16.56
N VAL A 34 -3.40 -7.93 16.01
CA VAL A 34 -4.45 -7.46 15.09
C VAL A 34 -3.77 -6.88 13.85
N ASN A 35 -4.18 -7.35 12.68
CA ASN A 35 -3.72 -6.75 11.43
C ASN A 35 -4.42 -5.41 11.22
N ILE A 36 -3.64 -4.33 11.17
CA ILE A 36 -4.10 -3.00 10.73
C ILE A 36 -3.49 -2.76 9.34
N GLY A 37 -4.35 -2.72 8.32
CA GLY A 37 -3.93 -2.51 6.94
C GLY A 37 -5.13 -2.47 6.00
N ASN A 38 -4.85 -2.36 4.70
CA ASN A 38 -5.87 -2.39 3.66
C ASN A 38 -5.93 -3.81 3.06
N PRO A 39 -7.10 -4.48 2.98
CA PRO A 39 -7.21 -5.80 2.35
C PRO A 39 -7.30 -5.75 0.81
N ASP A 40 -7.36 -4.56 0.22
CA ASP A 40 -7.37 -4.38 -1.23
C ASP A 40 -6.02 -4.78 -1.82
N GLU A 41 -6.06 -5.57 -2.87
CA GLU A 41 -4.90 -6.23 -3.45
C GLU A 41 -4.70 -5.75 -4.89
N ILE A 42 -3.48 -5.35 -5.21
CA ILE A 42 -3.09 -4.86 -6.53
C ILE A 42 -1.75 -5.47 -6.93
N THR A 43 -1.53 -5.70 -8.22
CA THR A 43 -0.22 -6.12 -8.73
C THR A 43 0.77 -4.96 -8.65
N ILE A 44 2.08 -5.28 -8.55
CA ILE A 44 3.13 -4.26 -8.63
C ILE A 44 3.10 -3.54 -9.98
N LEU A 45 2.73 -4.23 -11.06
CA LEU A 45 2.56 -3.60 -12.37
C LEU A 45 1.47 -2.51 -12.36
N GLN A 46 0.27 -2.85 -11.89
CA GLN A 46 -0.84 -1.89 -11.79
C GLN A 46 -0.50 -0.72 -10.85
N PHE A 47 0.25 -0.97 -9.77
CA PHE A 47 0.74 0.10 -8.90
C PHE A 47 1.70 1.05 -9.64
N ALA A 48 2.64 0.51 -10.43
CA ALA A 48 3.56 1.32 -11.23
C ALA A 48 2.83 2.13 -12.32
N GLU A 49 1.81 1.54 -12.95
CA GLU A 49 0.95 2.22 -13.92
C GLU A 49 0.16 3.36 -13.28
N ALA A 50 -0.40 3.16 -12.08
CA ALA A 50 -1.10 4.21 -11.34
C ALA A 50 -0.16 5.38 -11.01
N ILE A 51 1.06 5.11 -10.53
CA ILE A 51 2.07 6.15 -10.29
C ILE A 51 2.38 6.90 -11.59
N ASN A 52 2.66 6.20 -12.68
CA ASN A 52 2.98 6.84 -13.96
C ASN A 52 1.85 7.75 -14.45
N ARG A 53 0.60 7.30 -14.32
CA ARG A 53 -0.58 8.07 -14.70
C ARG A 53 -0.73 9.34 -13.85
N LEU A 54 -0.63 9.22 -12.53
CA LEU A 54 -0.81 10.33 -11.59
C LEU A 54 0.33 11.35 -11.66
N THR A 55 1.56 10.89 -11.95
CA THR A 55 2.74 11.75 -12.08
C THR A 55 3.01 12.25 -13.49
N HIS A 56 2.17 11.87 -14.46
CA HIS A 56 2.38 12.14 -15.89
C HIS A 56 3.76 11.73 -16.41
N ASN A 57 4.32 10.63 -15.90
CA ASN A 57 5.65 10.16 -16.28
C ASN A 57 5.66 9.64 -17.73
N PRO A 58 6.41 10.27 -18.65
CA PRO A 58 6.43 9.87 -20.06
C PRO A 58 7.23 8.58 -20.32
N ASN A 59 8.07 8.15 -19.37
CA ASN A 59 8.99 7.02 -19.58
C ASN A 59 8.34 5.65 -19.34
N GLY A 60 7.11 5.60 -18.82
CA GLY A 60 6.39 4.34 -18.60
C GLY A 60 7.09 3.40 -17.61
N VAL A 61 6.91 2.09 -17.81
CA VAL A 61 7.43 1.04 -16.93
C VAL A 61 8.63 0.35 -17.56
N THR A 62 9.77 0.37 -16.86
CA THR A 62 10.94 -0.46 -17.19
C THR A 62 10.98 -1.72 -16.34
N PHE A 63 11.02 -2.90 -16.97
CA PHE A 63 11.12 -4.19 -16.27
C PHE A 63 12.58 -4.62 -16.07
N VAL A 64 12.87 -5.24 -14.93
CA VAL A 64 14.14 -5.91 -14.63
C VAL A 64 13.83 -7.36 -14.25
N PRO A 65 13.77 -8.29 -15.23
CA PRO A 65 13.26 -9.64 -15.00
C PRO A 65 14.04 -10.42 -13.93
N ALA A 66 15.38 -10.35 -13.96
CA ALA A 66 16.25 -11.01 -12.99
C ALA A 66 16.39 -10.27 -11.65
N GLY A 67 15.71 -9.13 -11.47
CA GLY A 67 15.81 -8.29 -10.28
C GLY A 67 14.97 -8.76 -9.10
N ARG A 68 14.05 -9.72 -9.32
CA ARG A 68 13.16 -10.20 -8.26
C ARG A 68 13.86 -11.23 -7.38
N SER A 69 13.88 -10.99 -6.08
CA SER A 69 14.40 -11.92 -5.08
C SER A 69 13.52 -13.17 -4.97
N ALA A 70 14.14 -14.35 -4.86
CA ALA A 70 13.42 -15.61 -4.60
C ALA A 70 12.69 -15.62 -3.23
N ARG A 71 13.06 -14.73 -2.31
CA ARG A 71 12.36 -14.57 -1.01
C ARG A 71 11.20 -13.58 -1.06
N ASP A 72 10.96 -12.93 -2.21
CA ASP A 72 9.90 -11.96 -2.36
C ASP A 72 8.53 -12.65 -2.52
N PRO A 73 7.60 -12.49 -1.56
CA PRO A 73 6.32 -13.20 -1.59
C PRO A 73 5.53 -12.87 -2.85
N GLN A 74 4.90 -13.89 -3.44
CA GLN A 74 3.98 -13.70 -4.56
C GLN A 74 2.75 -12.88 -4.13
N ARG A 75 2.27 -13.11 -2.91
CA ARG A 75 1.05 -12.50 -2.37
C ARG A 75 1.32 -11.89 -1.01
N ARG A 76 0.84 -10.66 -0.77
CA ARG A 76 0.77 -10.06 0.56
C ARG A 76 -0.51 -9.24 0.69
N ARG A 77 -1.50 -9.83 1.37
CA ARG A 77 -2.82 -9.26 1.64
C ARG A 77 -3.19 -9.52 3.11
N PRO A 78 -3.36 -8.48 3.95
CA PRO A 78 -3.73 -8.68 5.34
C PRO A 78 -5.20 -9.12 5.45
N ASP A 79 -5.47 -10.07 6.35
CA ASP A 79 -6.83 -10.33 6.83
C ASP A 79 -7.14 -9.40 8.00
N ILE A 80 -8.08 -8.48 7.79
CA ILE A 80 -8.48 -7.46 8.78
C ILE A 80 -9.80 -7.80 9.48
N THR A 81 -10.29 -9.04 9.39
CA THR A 81 -11.56 -9.47 10.01
C THR A 81 -11.60 -9.14 11.50
N ARG A 82 -10.50 -9.36 12.21
CA ARG A 82 -10.39 -9.00 13.63
C ARG A 82 -10.55 -7.50 13.84
N ALA A 83 -9.80 -6.66 13.12
CA ALA A 83 -9.88 -5.21 13.26
C ALA A 83 -11.30 -4.67 13.01
N LYS A 84 -12.00 -5.22 12.00
CA LYS A 84 -13.41 -4.87 11.76
C LYS A 84 -14.32 -5.24 12.92
N GLN A 85 -14.15 -6.44 13.49
CA GLN A 85 -15.03 -6.97 14.53
C GLN A 85 -14.82 -6.29 15.90
N ILE A 86 -13.57 -6.07 16.29
CA ILE A 86 -13.25 -5.58 17.64
C ILE A 86 -13.01 -4.08 17.72
N LEU A 87 -12.60 -3.42 16.62
CA LEU A 87 -12.27 -2.00 16.59
C LEU A 87 -13.24 -1.16 15.73
N ASP A 88 -14.22 -1.81 15.07
CA ASP A 88 -15.07 -1.18 14.05
C ASP A 88 -14.25 -0.38 13.03
N TRP A 89 -13.10 -0.94 12.65
CA TRP A 89 -12.09 -0.25 11.85
C TRP A 89 -11.85 -0.97 10.52
N GLU A 90 -11.76 -0.17 9.46
CA GLU A 90 -11.25 -0.55 8.14
C GLU A 90 -10.59 0.66 7.47
N ALA A 91 -9.59 0.41 6.60
CA ALA A 91 -8.98 1.45 5.80
C ALA A 91 -10.00 2.04 4.81
N LYS A 92 -10.00 3.37 4.65
CA LYS A 92 -10.99 4.10 3.86
C LYS A 92 -10.39 4.83 2.65
N ILE A 93 -9.10 5.13 2.70
CA ILE A 93 -8.43 5.91 1.67
C ILE A 93 -8.00 4.97 0.53
N ALA A 94 -8.54 5.24 -0.65
CA ALA A 94 -8.20 4.50 -1.86
C ALA A 94 -6.73 4.72 -2.24
N LEU A 95 -6.14 3.75 -2.96
CA LEU A 95 -4.74 3.79 -3.36
C LEU A 95 -4.37 5.09 -4.10
N GLU A 96 -5.14 5.48 -5.12
CA GLU A 96 -4.85 6.66 -5.95
C GLU A 96 -4.98 7.96 -5.15
N GLU A 97 -5.93 8.02 -4.23
CA GLU A 97 -6.07 9.15 -3.30
C GLU A 97 -4.85 9.22 -2.38
N GLY A 98 -4.43 8.10 -1.79
CA GLY A 98 -3.24 8.02 -0.96
C GLY A 98 -1.96 8.44 -1.71
N ILE A 99 -1.79 8.01 -2.96
CA ILE A 99 -0.68 8.44 -3.82
C ILE A 99 -0.74 9.95 -4.04
N THR A 100 -1.91 10.48 -4.41
CA THR A 100 -2.10 11.92 -4.67
C THR A 100 -1.77 12.77 -3.44
N ARG A 101 -2.16 12.33 -2.24
CA ARG A 101 -1.80 12.98 -0.97
C ARG A 101 -0.30 12.88 -0.64
N THR A 102 0.36 11.83 -1.12
CA THR A 102 1.80 11.60 -0.90
C THR A 102 2.68 12.42 -1.85
N MET A 103 2.19 12.75 -3.05
CA MET A 103 2.97 13.44 -4.09
C MET A 103 3.57 14.80 -3.64
N PRO A 104 2.85 15.72 -2.98
CA PRO A 104 3.39 17.01 -2.57
C PRO A 104 4.65 16.89 -1.70
N TYR A 105 4.67 15.91 -0.79
CA TYR A 105 5.85 15.65 0.04
C TYR A 105 7.09 15.33 -0.81
N PHE A 106 6.94 14.46 -1.82
CA PHE A 106 8.07 14.12 -2.69
C PHE A 106 8.45 15.27 -3.64
N GLN A 107 7.50 16.05 -4.13
CA GLN A 107 7.78 17.23 -4.94
C GLN A 107 8.64 18.23 -4.15
N GLU A 108 8.24 18.56 -2.92
CA GLU A 108 9.03 19.41 -2.02
C GLU A 108 10.43 18.84 -1.76
N LYS A 109 10.53 17.55 -1.43
CA LYS A 109 11.82 16.91 -1.14
C LYS A 109 12.76 16.83 -2.33
N LEU A 110 12.22 16.82 -3.54
CA LEU A 110 12.99 16.77 -4.79
C LEU A 110 13.22 18.16 -5.41
N GLY A 111 12.63 19.22 -4.85
CA GLY A 111 12.70 20.58 -5.39
C GLY A 111 11.98 20.75 -6.73
N LEU A 112 10.87 20.03 -6.91
CA LEU A 112 10.00 20.07 -8.10
C LEU A 112 8.82 21.05 -7.92
#